data_AF-A0A1W1EJC4-F1
#
_entry.id   AF-A0A1W1EJC4-F1
#
_cell.length_a   1.000
_cell.length_b   1.000
_cell.length_c   1.000
_cell.angle_alpha   90.00
_cell.angle_beta   90.00
_cell.angle_gamma   90.00
#
_symmetry.space_group_name_H-M   'P 1'
#
loop_
_entity.id
_entity.type
_entity.pdbx_description
1 polymer ?
#
loop_
_entity_poly.entity_id
_entity_poly.type
_entity_poly.pdbx_seq_one_letter_code
_entity_poly.pdbx_strand_id
1 'polypeptide(L)'
;MSQEDIINTIKATYSREVRKNLIKAIIQSEKSKDSQMMDKQYKIINQIFSYVIKESNWKISQNSNTLDTKPLEIMLEVFPKLSSTKWYEGQNINLKSNRNKDKN
;
A
#
# COMPACT_ATOMS: atom_id res chain seq x y z
N MET A 1 8.07 12.29 -9.17
CA MET A 1 9.31 11.48 -9.27
C MET A 1 9.07 10.32 -10.23
N SER A 2 10.13 9.69 -10.75
CA SER A 2 9.93 8.41 -11.47
C SER A 2 9.53 7.31 -10.47
N GLN A 3 8.90 6.24 -10.96
CA GLN A 3 8.56 5.07 -10.14
C GLN A 3 9.81 4.47 -9.47
N GLU A 4 10.91 4.37 -10.20
CA GLU A 4 12.18 3.86 -9.71
C GLU A 4 12.76 4.74 -8.59
N ASP A 5 12.69 6.06 -8.73
CA ASP A 5 13.15 6.98 -7.68
C ASP A 5 12.35 6.82 -6.38
N ILE A 6 11.04 6.64 -6.48
CA ILE A 6 10.17 6.43 -5.31
C ILE A 6 10.54 5.11 -4.63
N ILE A 7 10.69 4.03 -5.41
CA ILE A 7 11.09 2.72 -4.91
C ILE A 7 12.45 2.81 -4.20
N ASN A 8 13.44 3.43 -4.85
CA ASN A 8 14.79 3.58 -4.32
C ASN A 8 14.80 4.45 -3.06
N THR A 9 14.01 5.52 -3.02
CA THR A 9 13.86 6.36 -1.83
C THR A 9 13.31 5.55 -0.65
N ILE A 10 12.22 4.79 -0.85
CA ILE A 10 11.64 3.97 0.23
C ILE A 10 12.60 2.85 0.64
N LYS A 11 13.29 2.20 -0.31
CA LYS A 11 14.30 1.16 -0.03
C LYS A 11 15.53 1.72 0.72
N ALA A 12 15.88 3.00 0.51
CA ALA A 12 16.95 3.69 1.23
C ALA A 12 16.50 4.14 2.64
N THR A 13 15.29 4.68 2.77
CA THR A 13 14.71 5.08 4.06
C THR A 13 14.45 3.88 4.97
N TYR A 14 13.95 2.77 4.40
CA TYR A 14 13.64 1.55 5.13
C TYR A 14 14.53 0.41 4.66
N SER A 15 15.48 0.02 5.50
CA SER A 15 16.37 -1.09 5.24
C SER A 15 15.60 -2.37 4.90
N ARG A 16 16.24 -3.29 4.18
CA ARG A 16 15.63 -4.58 3.81
C ARG A 16 15.05 -5.32 5.01
N GLU A 17 15.74 -5.28 6.14
CA GLU A 17 15.31 -5.91 7.38
C GLU A 17 14.07 -5.24 7.97
N VAL A 18 14.06 -3.91 8.05
CA VAL A 18 12.90 -3.14 8.54
C VAL A 18 11.67 -3.44 7.68
N ARG A 19 11.83 -3.43 6.35
CA ARG A 19 10.73 -3.77 5.43
C ARG A 19 10.20 -5.18 5.64
N LYS A 20 11.09 -6.16 5.84
CA LYS A 20 10.71 -7.55 6.10
C LYS A 20 10.00 -7.70 7.46
N ASN A 21 10.47 -6.99 8.49
CA ASN A 21 9.91 -7.06 9.84
C ASN A 21 8.53 -6.39 9.91
N LEU A 22 8.32 -5.27 9.22
CA LEU A 22 7.01 -4.64 9.10
C LEU A 22 5.97 -5.61 8.51
N ILE A 23 6.27 -6.28 7.40
CA ILE A 23 5.34 -7.23 6.78
C ILE A 23 5.08 -8.44 7.67
N LYS A 24 6.12 -8.97 8.33
CA LYS A 24 5.93 -10.03 9.33
C LYS A 24 5.02 -9.60 10.48
N ALA A 25 5.21 -8.39 11.00
CA ALA A 25 4.42 -7.85 12.09
C ALA A 25 2.94 -7.69 11.68
N ILE A 26 2.69 -7.17 10.47
CA ILE A 26 1.34 -7.11 9.88
C ILE A 26 0.71 -8.50 9.86
N ILE A 27 1.36 -9.47 9.21
CA ILE A 27 0.83 -10.84 9.07
C ILE A 27 0.58 -11.46 10.45
N GLN A 28 1.49 -11.25 11.40
CA GLN A 28 1.36 -11.79 12.75
C GLN A 28 0.17 -11.16 13.50
N SER A 29 -0.01 -9.84 13.42
CA SER A 29 -1.16 -9.14 14.02
C SER A 29 -2.48 -9.60 13.40
N GLU A 30 -2.54 -9.81 12.09
CA GLU A 30 -3.72 -10.32 11.38
C GLU A 30 -4.10 -11.75 11.81
N LYS A 31 -3.10 -12.62 12.01
CA LYS A 31 -3.30 -14.01 12.47
C LYS A 31 -3.73 -14.08 13.93
N SER A 32 -3.09 -13.29 14.78
CA SER A 32 -3.38 -13.23 16.22
C SER A 32 -4.67 -12.46 16.54
N LYS A 33 -5.21 -11.72 15.56
CA LYS A 33 -6.35 -10.80 15.73
C LYS A 33 -6.10 -9.74 16.81
N ASP A 34 -4.83 -9.38 17.03
CA ASP A 34 -4.44 -8.27 17.91
C ASP A 34 -4.73 -6.95 17.20
N SER A 35 -5.89 -6.35 17.52
CA SER A 35 -6.37 -5.12 16.89
C SER A 35 -5.44 -3.94 17.16
N GLN A 36 -4.89 -3.82 18.37
CA GLN A 36 -3.99 -2.71 18.71
C GLN A 36 -2.69 -2.78 17.93
N MET A 37 -2.11 -3.97 17.79
CA MET A 37 -0.92 -4.14 16.97
C MET A 37 -1.22 -3.98 15.49
N MET A 38 -2.36 -4.49 15.02
CA MET A 38 -2.80 -4.32 13.63
C MET A 38 -2.93 -2.84 13.27
N ASP A 39 -3.59 -2.03 14.09
CA ASP A 39 -3.75 -0.60 13.88
C ASP A 39 -2.41 0.13 13.82
N LYS A 40 -1.47 -0.22 14.71
CA LYS A 40 -0.12 0.35 14.70
C LYS A 40 0.62 0.02 13.40
N GLN A 41 0.60 -1.25 12.97
CA GLN A 41 1.29 -1.64 11.74
C GLN A 41 0.61 -1.06 10.49
N TYR A 42 -0.72 -1.02 10.48
CA TYR A 42 -1.51 -0.43 9.39
C TYR A 42 -1.25 1.07 9.28
N LYS A 43 -1.09 1.78 10.38
CA LYS A 43 -0.72 3.20 10.37
C LYS A 43 0.62 3.43 9.68
N ILE A 44 1.62 2.61 9.95
CA ILE A 44 2.95 2.73 9.34
C ILE A 44 2.87 2.48 7.83
N ILE A 45 2.24 1.37 7.40
CA ILE A 45 2.15 1.07 5.97
C ILE A 45 1.27 2.09 5.23
N ASN A 46 0.23 2.64 5.87
CA ASN A 46 -0.57 3.74 5.34
C ASN A 46 0.23 5.02 5.15
N GLN A 47 1.13 5.36 6.07
CA GLN A 47 2.00 6.54 5.91
C GLN A 47 2.92 6.40 4.69
N ILE A 48 3.50 5.21 4.50
CA ILE A 48 4.33 4.91 3.33
C ILE A 48 3.50 4.96 2.05
N PHE A 49 2.28 4.39 2.08
CA PHE A 49 1.38 4.42 0.93
C PHE A 49 0.94 5.84 0.56
N SER A 50 0.62 6.69 1.54
CA SER A 50 0.31 8.11 1.32
C SER A 50 1.48 8.86 0.69
N TYR A 51 2.71 8.56 1.10
CA TYR A 51 3.91 9.09 0.44
C TYR A 51 3.98 8.63 -1.03
N VAL A 52 3.78 7.34 -1.31
CA VAL A 52 3.75 6.82 -2.69
C VAL A 52 2.70 7.53 -3.53
N ILE A 53 1.47 7.67 -3.03
CA ILE A 53 0.37 8.38 -3.72
C ILE A 53 0.77 9.81 -4.07
N LYS A 54 1.35 10.53 -3.10
CA LYS A 54 1.79 11.91 -3.27
C LYS A 54 2.88 12.03 -4.33
N GLU A 55 3.94 11.22 -4.24
CA GLU A 55 5.12 11.35 -5.11
C GLU A 55 4.90 10.78 -6.52
N SER A 56 3.96 9.84 -6.66
CA SER A 56 3.47 9.37 -7.97
C SER A 56 2.51 10.36 -8.64
N ASN A 57 2.20 11.49 -7.97
CA ASN A 57 1.20 12.46 -8.40
C ASN A 57 -0.11 11.77 -8.80
N TRP A 58 -0.46 10.71 -8.06
CA TRP A 58 -1.60 9.87 -8.37
C TRP A 58 -2.88 10.66 -8.11
N LYS A 59 -3.45 11.18 -9.19
CA LYS A 59 -4.77 11.78 -9.19
C LYS A 59 -5.74 10.64 -9.47
N ILE A 60 -6.64 10.35 -8.53
CA ILE A 60 -7.83 9.54 -8.81
C ILE A 60 -8.59 10.29 -9.91
N SER A 61 -8.31 9.97 -11.17
CA SER A 61 -9.03 10.59 -12.29
C SER A 61 -10.40 9.94 -12.30
N GLN A 62 -11.44 10.73 -12.04
CA GLN A 62 -12.83 10.26 -12.03
C GLN A 62 -13.29 9.69 -13.39
N ASN A 63 -12.49 9.85 -14.46
CA ASN A 63 -12.85 9.49 -15.83
C ASN A 63 -11.99 8.39 -16.47
N SER A 64 -11.03 7.78 -15.78
CA SER A 64 -10.22 6.71 -16.40
C SER A 64 -10.86 5.33 -16.18
N ASN A 65 -11.20 4.67 -17.28
CA ASN A 65 -11.65 3.27 -17.29
C ASN A 65 -10.55 2.27 -16.88
N THR A 66 -9.34 2.77 -16.61
CA THR A 66 -8.15 2.04 -16.19
C THR A 66 -7.93 2.27 -14.70
N LEU A 67 -8.01 1.19 -13.93
CA LEU A 67 -7.57 1.18 -12.55
C LEU A 67 -6.06 1.49 -12.55
N ASP A 68 -5.67 2.71 -12.17
CA ASP A 68 -4.25 3.03 -12.03
C ASP A 68 -3.73 2.37 -10.74
N THR A 69 -3.13 1.20 -10.91
CA THR A 69 -2.56 0.36 -9.84
C THR A 69 -1.13 0.72 -9.50
N LYS A 70 -0.54 1.76 -10.13
CA LYS A 70 0.87 2.13 -9.93
C LYS A 70 1.26 2.30 -8.46
N PRO A 71 0.47 2.97 -7.59
CA PRO A 71 0.83 3.07 -6.19
C PRO A 71 0.93 1.70 -5.50
N LEU A 72 0.04 0.77 -5.84
CA LEU A 72 0.09 -0.59 -5.30
C LEU A 72 1.25 -1.41 -5.88
N GLU A 73 1.58 -1.23 -7.15
CA GLU A 73 2.74 -1.87 -7.79
C GLU A 73 4.04 -1.43 -7.12
N ILE A 74 4.21 -0.12 -6.87
CA ILE A 74 5.35 0.41 -6.10
C ILE A 74 5.41 -0.24 -4.71
N MET A 75 4.27 -0.36 -4.03
CA MET A 75 4.23 -0.98 -2.71
C MET A 75 4.62 -2.46 -2.76
N LEU A 76 4.21 -3.22 -3.78
CA LEU A 76 4.63 -4.62 -3.94
C LEU A 76 6.11 -4.76 -4.28
N GLU A 77 6.66 -3.85 -5.07
CA GLU A 77 8.08 -3.82 -5.42
C GLU A 77 8.96 -3.53 -4.18
N VAL A 78 8.47 -2.70 -3.26
CA VAL A 78 9.15 -2.40 -2.00
C VAL A 78 8.88 -3.49 -0.94
N PHE A 79 7.67 -4.04 -0.91
CA PHE A 79 7.20 -5.02 0.06
C PHE A 79 6.59 -6.25 -0.63
N PRO A 80 7.40 -7.21 -1.13
CA PRO A 80 6.90 -8.29 -1.98
C PRO A 80 5.85 -9.21 -1.35
N LYS A 81 5.83 -9.32 -0.02
CA LYS A 81 4.87 -10.13 0.73
C LYS A 81 3.63 -9.34 1.20
N LEU A 82 3.52 -8.06 0.83
CA LEU A 82 2.37 -7.25 1.20
C LEU A 82 1.08 -7.78 0.54
N SER A 83 1.19 -8.41 -0.63
CA SER A 83 0.06 -9.04 -1.36
C SER A 83 -0.67 -10.11 -0.56
N SER A 84 -0.06 -10.72 0.46
CA SER A 84 -0.68 -11.74 1.31
C SER A 84 -1.32 -11.18 2.58
N THR A 85 -1.48 -9.85 2.68
CA THR A 85 -2.04 -9.18 3.87
C THR A 85 -3.47 -8.71 3.60
N LYS A 86 -4.30 -8.69 4.63
CA LYS A 86 -5.66 -8.13 4.54
C LYS A 86 -5.66 -6.64 4.21
N TRP A 87 -4.60 -5.93 4.60
CA TRP A 87 -4.41 -4.54 4.23
C TRP A 87 -4.42 -4.36 2.70
N TYR A 88 -3.65 -5.19 1.99
CA TYR A 88 -3.55 -5.13 0.53
C TYR A 88 -4.86 -5.50 -0.16
N GLU A 89 -5.54 -6.54 0.34
CA GLU A 89 -6.89 -6.90 -0.13
C GLU A 89 -7.86 -5.72 0.02
N GLY A 90 -7.82 -5.02 1.16
CA GLY A 90 -8.63 -3.84 1.43
C GLY A 90 -8.39 -2.69 0.43
N GLN A 91 -7.13 -2.43 0.06
CA GLN A 91 -6.82 -1.42 -0.95
C GLN A 91 -7.35 -1.81 -2.34
N ASN A 92 -7.19 -3.07 -2.74
CA ASN A 92 -7.74 -3.57 -4.00
C ASN A 92 -9.27 -3.47 -4.06
N ILE A 93 -9.96 -3.74 -2.95
CA ILE A 93 -11.42 -3.59 -2.87
C ILE A 93 -11.82 -2.11 -2.98
N ASN A 94 -11.13 -1.20 -2.29
CA ASN A 94 -11.43 0.23 -2.36
C ASN A 94 -11.23 0.81 -3.77
N LEU A 95 -10.18 0.40 -4.47
CA LEU A 95 -9.94 0.78 -5.86
C LEU A 95 -11.06 0.27 -6.79
N LYS A 96 -11.55 -0.96 -6.58
CA LYS A 96 -12.66 -1.52 -7.36
C LYS A 96 -14.01 -0.88 -7.00
N SER A 97 -14.25 -0.56 -5.74
CA SER A 97 -15.51 0.02 -5.24
C SER A 97 -15.70 1.48 -5.64
N ASN A 98 -14.64 2.27 -5.80
CA ASN A 98 -14.75 3.63 -6.35
C ASN A 98 -15.39 3.63 -7.75
N ARG A 99 -15.36 2.51 -8.48
CA ARG A 99 -16.02 2.36 -9.79
C ARG A 99 -17.56 2.29 -9.73
N ASN A 100 -18.12 1.92 -8.58
CA ASN A 100 -19.57 1.71 -8.42
C ASN A 100 -20.30 2.93 -7.86
N LYS A 101 -19.58 3.92 -7.30
CA LYS A 101 -20.20 5.15 -6.79
C LYS A 101 -20.46 6.20 -7.88
N ASP A 102 -19.81 6.11 -9.04
CA ASP A 102 -20.01 7.03 -10.17
C ASP A 102 -21.14 6.57 -11.12
N LYS A 103 -21.99 5.62 -10.71
CA LYS A 103 -23.11 5.08 -11.52
C LYS A 103 -24.51 5.33 -10.96
N ASN A 104 -24.66 6.19 -9.95
CA ASN A 104 -25.97 6.45 -9.32
C ASN A 104 -26.29 7.94 -9.25
#